data_AF-A0A2V9MDH7-F1
#
_entry.id   AF-A0A2V9MDH7-F1
#
_cell.length_a   1.000
_cell.length_b   1.000
_cell.length_c   1.000
_cell.angle_alpha   90.00
_cell.angle_beta   90.00
_cell.angle_gamma   90.00
#
_symmetry.space_group_name_H-M   'P 1'
#
loop_
_entity.id
_entity.type
_entity.pdbx_description
1 polymer ?
#
loop_
_entity_poly.entity_id
_entity_poly.type
_entity_poly.pdbx_seq_one_letter_code
_entity_poly.pdbx_strand_id
1 'polypeptide(L)'
;MPRTGFCRIIRSGASKVNRFATRFWRFPAQGPLDGNGRRSIYIKVTRHEGSRFLDTFDFPSPTVARGNRDTTNVPAQALALLNDPFVLDQAAFWADRLIKAQAPTVEARLDSMFRAALGRLPDDAERARFAGLAKELANLHKATPEKTLESREVWKDMAHAIFNLKEFIYVR
;
A
#
# COMPACT_ATOMS: atom_id res chain seq x y z
N MET A 1 39.75 -13.39 30.12
CA MET A 1 38.81 -14.16 29.29
C MET A 1 38.04 -13.21 28.37
N PRO A 2 37.69 -13.62 27.13
CA PRO A 2 37.59 -12.75 25.95
C PRO A 2 36.15 -12.32 25.58
N ARG A 3 36.04 -11.36 24.64
CA ARG A 3 35.25 -11.37 23.37
C ARG A 3 35.18 -9.94 22.77
N THR A 4 36.07 -9.59 21.83
CA THR A 4 35.81 -9.40 20.37
C THR A 4 34.66 -8.43 20.07
N GLY A 5 34.86 -7.21 19.55
CA GLY A 5 35.50 -6.81 18.27
C GLY A 5 34.37 -6.32 17.33
N PHE A 6 34.40 -5.21 16.60
CA PHE A 6 35.48 -4.48 15.96
C PHE A 6 34.95 -3.07 15.65
N CYS A 7 35.62 -2.02 16.13
CA CYS A 7 35.39 -0.64 15.73
C CYS A 7 36.75 0.00 15.48
N ARG A 8 36.79 0.90 14.49
CA ARG A 8 37.73 2.03 14.37
C ARG A 8 39.05 1.74 13.65
N ILE A 9 39.08 2.08 12.35
CA ILE A 9 40.30 2.42 11.60
C ILE A 9 39.90 3.51 10.58
N ILE A 10 40.54 4.67 10.35
CA ILE A 10 41.54 5.53 10.99
C ILE A 10 41.21 6.95 10.44
N ARG A 11 41.15 7.98 11.28
CA ARG A 11 41.21 9.39 10.86
C ARG A 11 42.68 9.81 10.87
N SER A 12 43.27 10.11 9.72
CA SER A 12 44.40 11.07 9.63
C SER A 12 44.68 11.39 8.17
N GLY A 13 44.74 12.68 7.82
CA GLY A 13 45.10 13.12 6.48
C GLY A 13 44.25 14.30 6.02
N ALA A 14 44.45 15.46 6.64
CA ALA A 14 43.95 16.71 6.13
C ALA A 14 44.67 17.03 4.80
N SER A 15 44.01 16.77 3.68
CA SER A 15 44.31 17.42 2.41
C SER A 15 43.03 18.07 1.91
N LYS A 16 43.15 19.32 1.45
CA LYS A 16 42.04 20.17 1.00
C LYS A 16 41.30 19.49 -0.16
N VAL A 17 40.25 18.73 0.13
CA VAL A 17 39.33 18.25 -0.91
C VAL A 17 38.46 19.43 -1.32
N ASN A 18 38.64 19.81 -2.57
CA ASN A 18 38.02 20.93 -3.25
C ASN A 18 36.49 20.91 -3.06
N ARG A 19 35.94 21.97 -2.46
CA ARG A 19 34.52 22.11 -2.09
C ARG A 19 33.58 22.38 -3.28
N PHE A 20 34.04 22.10 -4.51
CA PHE A 20 33.40 22.50 -5.76
C PHE A 20 32.65 21.37 -6.48
N ALA A 21 32.89 20.10 -6.17
CA ALA A 21 32.40 18.97 -6.99
C ALA A 21 31.10 18.30 -6.50
N THR A 22 30.55 18.67 -5.34
CA THR A 22 29.36 18.00 -4.77
C THR A 22 28.03 18.72 -5.03
N ARG A 23 28.02 19.83 -5.77
CA ARG A 23 26.80 20.64 -6.00
C ARG A 23 26.09 20.39 -7.33
N PHE A 24 26.69 19.64 -8.26
CA PHE A 24 26.20 19.58 -9.65
C PHE A 24 25.26 18.41 -9.96
N TRP A 25 25.25 17.35 -9.15
CA TRP A 25 24.41 16.17 -9.35
C TRP A 25 23.61 15.78 -8.10
N ARG A 26 22.90 16.74 -7.49
CA ARG A 26 21.76 16.36 -6.65
C ARG A 26 20.69 15.85 -7.61
N PHE A 27 20.57 14.53 -7.74
CA PHE A 27 19.33 13.96 -8.23
C PHE A 27 18.20 14.65 -7.46
N PRO A 28 17.19 15.22 -8.13
CA PRO A 28 16.05 15.78 -7.41
C PRO A 28 15.57 14.68 -6.46
N ALA A 29 15.36 15.05 -5.20
CA ALA A 29 14.79 14.12 -4.23
C ALA A 29 13.50 13.62 -4.86
N GLN A 30 13.45 12.33 -5.20
CA GLN A 30 12.26 11.71 -5.74
C GLN A 30 11.13 12.05 -4.77
N GLY A 31 10.08 12.70 -5.26
CA GLY A 31 8.93 13.04 -4.44
C GLY A 31 8.41 11.79 -3.72
N PRO A 32 7.68 11.94 -2.59
CA PRO A 32 7.03 10.81 -1.93
C PRO A 32 6.24 9.99 -2.96
N LEU A 33 6.37 8.66 -2.90
CA LEU A 33 5.77 7.74 -3.89
C LEU A 33 4.25 7.91 -4.03
N ASP A 34 3.61 8.38 -2.95
CA ASP A 34 2.19 8.65 -2.76
C ASP A 34 1.77 10.11 -3.06
N GLY A 35 2.71 10.97 -3.44
CA GLY A 35 2.45 12.40 -3.61
C GLY A 35 2.16 13.14 -2.30
N ASN A 36 2.58 12.58 -1.14
CA ASN A 36 2.35 13.12 0.20
C ASN A 36 0.86 13.26 0.55
N GLY A 37 0.08 12.20 0.34
CA GLY A 37 -1.37 12.17 0.58
C GLY A 37 -2.21 13.02 -0.39
N ARG A 38 -1.65 13.45 -1.52
CA ARG A 38 -2.39 14.20 -2.55
C ARG A 38 -3.14 13.24 -3.47
N ARG A 39 -4.31 13.67 -3.95
CA ARG A 39 -5.01 12.96 -5.03
C ARG A 39 -4.11 12.88 -6.26
N SER A 40 -4.19 11.79 -7.02
CA SER A 40 -3.36 11.54 -8.22
C SER A 40 -3.39 12.69 -9.24
N ILE A 41 -4.53 13.37 -9.37
CA ILE A 41 -4.70 14.57 -10.22
C ILE A 41 -3.77 15.76 -9.85
N TYR A 42 -3.26 15.78 -8.61
CA TYR A 42 -2.38 16.84 -8.10
C TYR A 42 -0.93 16.37 -7.91
N ILE A 43 -0.59 15.16 -8.36
CA ILE A 43 0.78 14.67 -8.33
C ILE A 43 1.57 15.32 -9.46
N LYS A 44 2.76 15.84 -9.15
CA LYS A 44 3.66 16.40 -10.16
C LYS A 44 4.16 15.25 -11.05
N VAL A 45 3.85 15.33 -12.34
CA VAL A 45 4.38 14.41 -13.35
C VAL A 45 5.39 15.17 -14.20
N THR A 46 6.60 14.64 -14.33
CA THR A 46 7.59 15.16 -15.27
C THR A 46 8.02 14.05 -16.23
N ARG A 47 8.70 14.43 -17.33
CA ARG A 47 9.17 13.46 -18.34
C ARG A 47 10.18 12.43 -17.80
N HIS A 48 10.84 12.73 -16.68
CA HIS A 48 11.88 11.88 -16.10
C HIS A 48 11.50 11.34 -14.71
N GLU A 49 10.39 11.82 -14.14
CA GLU A 49 9.96 11.51 -12.78
C GLU A 49 8.43 11.38 -12.78
N GLY A 50 7.97 10.15 -12.56
CA GLY A 50 6.56 9.77 -12.41
C GLY A 50 6.36 8.91 -11.16
N SER A 51 5.11 8.58 -10.85
CA SER A 51 4.81 7.68 -9.75
C SER A 51 5.04 6.23 -10.18
N ARG A 52 6.01 5.56 -9.55
CA ARG A 52 6.33 4.14 -9.82
C ARG A 52 5.13 3.22 -9.64
N PHE A 53 4.26 3.54 -8.67
CA PHE A 53 3.03 2.80 -8.46
C PHE A 53 2.11 2.93 -9.68
N LEU A 54 1.82 4.17 -10.11
CA LEU A 54 0.94 4.41 -11.26
C LEU A 54 1.53 3.86 -12.57
N ASP A 55 2.86 3.93 -12.75
CA ASP A 55 3.54 3.35 -13.92
C ASP A 55 3.26 1.85 -14.06
N THR A 56 3.14 1.12 -12.94
CA THR A 56 2.78 -0.30 -12.95
C THR A 56 1.36 -0.54 -13.47
N PHE A 57 0.46 0.44 -13.34
CA PHE A 57 -0.92 0.41 -13.84
C PHE A 57 -1.11 1.11 -15.19
N ASP A 58 -0.06 1.09 -16.02
CA ASP A 58 -0.04 1.62 -17.39
C ASP A 58 -0.29 3.13 -17.47
N PHE A 59 0.19 3.89 -16.48
CA PHE A 59 0.14 5.35 -16.53
C PHE A 59 0.83 5.88 -17.80
N PRO A 60 0.16 6.72 -18.60
CA PRO A 60 0.67 7.13 -19.90
C PRO A 60 1.93 8.01 -19.75
N SER A 61 2.92 7.77 -20.61
CA SER A 61 4.09 8.64 -20.66
C SER A 61 3.69 10.07 -21.03
N PRO A 62 4.20 11.10 -20.31
CA PRO A 62 3.91 12.50 -20.61
C PRO A 62 4.56 13.01 -21.91
N THR A 63 5.30 12.17 -22.64
CA THR A 63 5.93 12.52 -23.91
C THR A 63 5.06 12.22 -25.13
N VAL A 64 4.06 11.36 -25.00
CA VAL A 64 3.22 10.90 -26.11
C VAL A 64 1.74 11.00 -25.71
N ALA A 65 0.90 11.52 -26.59
CA ALA A 65 -0.54 11.53 -26.36
C ALA A 65 -1.09 10.10 -26.44
N ARG A 66 -1.76 9.63 -25.37
CA ARG A 66 -2.52 8.39 -25.35
C ARG A 66 -4.02 8.70 -25.30
N GLY A 67 -4.75 8.28 -26.33
CA GLY A 67 -6.20 8.50 -26.43
C GLY A 67 -7.06 7.39 -25.81
N ASN A 68 -6.48 6.21 -25.57
CA ASN A 68 -7.16 5.08 -24.94
C ASN A 68 -6.25 4.40 -23.91
N ARG A 69 -6.86 3.77 -22.91
CA ARG A 69 -6.17 2.94 -21.92
C ARG A 69 -6.17 1.49 -22.39
N ASP A 70 -5.01 0.85 -22.37
CA ASP A 70 -4.90 -0.57 -22.67
C ASP A 70 -5.48 -1.40 -21.53
N THR A 71 -6.16 -2.49 -21.86
CA THR A 71 -6.62 -3.48 -20.89
C THR A 71 -5.50 -4.49 -20.67
N THR A 72 -4.79 -4.35 -19.56
CA THR A 72 -3.66 -5.20 -19.22
C THR A 72 -4.02 -6.16 -18.09
N ASN A 73 -3.58 -7.41 -18.16
CA ASN A 73 -3.74 -8.42 -17.11
C ASN A 73 -2.39 -8.92 -16.58
N VAL A 74 -1.39 -8.03 -16.56
CA VAL A 74 0.00 -8.39 -16.28
C VAL A 74 0.15 -8.75 -14.80
N PRO A 75 0.78 -9.89 -14.47
CA PRO A 75 0.96 -10.33 -13.08
C PRO A 75 1.64 -9.30 -12.16
N ALA A 76 2.47 -8.42 -12.72
CA ALA A 76 3.12 -7.34 -11.98
C ALA A 76 2.12 -6.39 -11.30
N GLN A 77 0.93 -6.15 -11.90
CA GLN A 77 -0.10 -5.30 -11.31
C GLN A 77 -0.71 -5.93 -10.05
N ALA A 78 -0.99 -7.23 -10.08
CA ALA A 78 -1.45 -7.97 -8.90
C ALA A 78 -0.37 -8.05 -7.83
N LEU A 79 0.89 -8.26 -8.23
CA LEU A 79 2.02 -8.30 -7.30
C LEU A 79 2.27 -6.94 -6.62
N ALA A 80 2.05 -5.84 -7.35
CA ALA A 80 2.12 -4.49 -6.78
C ALA A 80 1.02 -4.28 -5.74
N LEU A 81 -0.22 -4.73 -5.96
CA LEU A 81 -1.26 -4.66 -4.94
C LEU A 81 -0.95 -5.49 -3.70
N LEU A 82 -0.26 -6.61 -3.88
CA LEU A 82 0.11 -7.47 -2.77
C LEU A 82 1.23 -6.88 -1.91
N ASN A 83 2.23 -6.21 -2.52
CA ASN A 83 3.48 -5.88 -1.83
C ASN A 83 3.80 -4.38 -1.72
N ASP A 84 3.13 -3.51 -2.48
CA ASP A 84 3.50 -2.10 -2.49
C ASP A 84 3.16 -1.44 -1.13
N PRO A 85 4.11 -0.70 -0.52
CA PRO A 85 3.87 0.00 0.75
C PRO A 85 2.65 0.90 0.72
N PHE A 86 2.36 1.55 -0.41
CA PHE A 86 1.18 2.42 -0.56
C PHE A 86 -0.13 1.65 -0.31
N VAL A 87 -0.23 0.42 -0.79
CA VAL A 87 -1.44 -0.39 -0.66
C VAL A 87 -1.59 -0.91 0.78
N LEU A 88 -0.47 -1.27 1.41
CA LEU A 88 -0.45 -1.65 2.82
C LEU A 88 -0.85 -0.46 3.73
N ASP A 89 -0.34 0.74 3.45
CA ASP A 89 -0.69 1.96 4.18
C ASP A 89 -2.16 2.33 3.99
N GLN A 90 -2.69 2.18 2.76
CA GLN A 90 -4.09 2.42 2.48
C GLN A 90 -5.01 1.39 3.18
N ALA A 91 -4.59 0.13 3.29
CA ALA A 91 -5.30 -0.90 4.03
C ALA A 91 -5.32 -0.57 5.54
N ALA A 92 -4.20 -0.07 6.06
CA ALA A 92 -4.06 0.34 7.45
C ALA A 92 -4.95 1.56 7.78
N PHE A 93 -4.95 2.56 6.89
CA PHE A 93 -5.84 3.72 6.99
C PHE A 93 -7.32 3.32 6.94
N TRP A 94 -7.67 2.35 6.10
CA TRP A 94 -9.05 1.87 6.02
C TRP A 94 -9.46 1.12 7.30
N ALA A 95 -8.58 0.29 7.86
CA ALA A 95 -8.80 -0.37 9.14
C ALA A 95 -9.06 0.65 10.27
N ASP A 96 -8.27 1.72 10.34
CA ASP A 96 -8.46 2.79 11.32
C ASP A 96 -9.83 3.48 11.18
N ARG A 97 -10.31 3.66 9.95
CA ARG A 97 -11.67 4.19 9.70
C ARG A 97 -12.77 3.23 10.13
N LEU A 98 -12.58 1.93 9.91
CA LEU A 98 -13.57 0.90 10.28
C LEU A 98 -13.71 0.78 11.80
N ILE A 99 -12.60 0.87 12.54
CA ILE A 99 -12.61 0.86 14.00
C ILE A 99 -13.36 2.09 14.52
N LYS A 100 -13.09 3.29 13.95
CA LYS A 100 -13.80 4.53 14.31
C LYS A 100 -15.29 4.51 13.98
N ALA A 101 -15.69 3.81 12.93
CA ALA A 101 -17.10 3.68 12.53
C ALA A 101 -17.92 2.80 13.49
N GLN A 102 -17.27 1.97 14.33
CA GLN A 102 -17.90 1.18 15.39
C GLN A 102 -19.10 0.34 14.91
N ALA A 103 -18.99 -0.29 13.74
CA ALA A 103 -20.01 -1.23 13.29
C ALA A 103 -20.17 -2.38 14.32
N PRO A 104 -21.43 -2.74 14.69
CA PRO A 104 -21.71 -3.57 15.87
C PRO A 104 -21.37 -5.05 15.67
N THR A 105 -21.34 -5.53 14.42
CA THR A 105 -21.06 -6.93 14.09
C THR A 105 -20.03 -7.04 12.97
N VAL A 106 -19.40 -8.22 12.87
CA VAL A 106 -18.47 -8.55 11.79
C VAL A 106 -19.18 -8.45 10.45
N GLU A 107 -20.41 -8.96 10.37
CA GLU A 107 -21.23 -8.97 9.16
C GLU A 107 -21.59 -7.55 8.71
N ALA A 108 -22.01 -6.68 9.63
CA ALA A 108 -22.30 -5.29 9.31
C ALA A 108 -21.04 -4.54 8.82
N ARG A 109 -19.88 -4.88 9.39
CA ARG A 109 -18.60 -4.33 8.93
C ARG A 109 -18.23 -4.84 7.55
N LEU A 110 -18.39 -6.13 7.27
CA LEU A 110 -18.18 -6.71 5.94
C LEU A 110 -19.11 -6.08 4.90
N ASP A 111 -20.39 -5.89 5.21
CA ASP A 111 -21.34 -5.21 4.32
C ASP A 111 -20.88 -3.77 4.00
N SER A 112 -20.35 -3.05 4.98
CA SER A 112 -19.78 -1.72 4.76
C SER A 112 -18.52 -1.75 3.90
N MET A 113 -17.66 -2.76 4.08
CA MET A 113 -16.41 -2.90 3.32
C MET A 113 -16.68 -3.23 1.85
N PHE A 114 -17.57 -4.19 1.60
CA PHE A 114 -17.97 -4.59 0.24
C PHE A 114 -18.65 -3.45 -0.51
N ARG A 115 -19.55 -2.71 0.15
CA ARG A 115 -20.17 -1.52 -0.47
C ARG A 115 -19.15 -0.45 -0.80
N ALA A 116 -18.17 -0.22 0.08
CA ALA A 116 -17.16 0.80 -0.14
C ALA A 116 -16.13 0.43 -1.23
N ALA A 117 -15.74 -0.84 -1.34
CA ALA A 117 -14.76 -1.29 -2.33
C ALA A 117 -15.36 -1.71 -3.67
N LEU A 118 -16.48 -2.44 -3.67
CA LEU A 118 -17.06 -3.07 -4.85
C LEU A 118 -18.41 -2.47 -5.26
N GLY A 119 -18.99 -1.58 -4.45
CA GLY A 119 -20.29 -0.96 -4.73
C GLY A 119 -21.50 -1.88 -4.58
N ARG A 120 -21.31 -3.11 -4.05
CA ARG A 120 -22.36 -4.12 -3.85
C ARG A 120 -22.30 -4.73 -2.46
N LEU A 121 -23.31 -5.53 -2.12
CA LEU A 121 -23.28 -6.39 -0.94
C LEU A 121 -22.55 -7.71 -1.25
N PRO A 122 -21.95 -8.38 -0.25
CA PRO A 122 -21.38 -9.70 -0.41
C PRO A 122 -22.50 -10.75 -0.57
N ASP A 123 -22.28 -11.71 -1.46
CA ASP A 123 -23.15 -12.88 -1.58
C ASP A 123 -23.03 -13.79 -0.35
N ASP A 124 -23.99 -14.68 -0.11
CA ASP A 124 -23.99 -15.55 1.08
C ASP A 124 -22.71 -16.41 1.19
N ALA A 125 -22.23 -16.93 0.06
CA ALA A 125 -20.98 -17.70 0.02
C ALA A 125 -19.75 -16.83 0.30
N GLU A 126 -19.73 -15.57 -0.15
CA GLU A 126 -18.66 -14.63 0.15
C GLU A 126 -18.69 -14.23 1.62
N ARG A 127 -19.87 -13.90 2.14
CA ARG A 127 -20.09 -13.56 3.55
C ARG A 127 -19.56 -14.66 4.47
N ALA A 128 -19.89 -15.93 4.18
CA ALA A 128 -19.40 -17.06 4.95
C ALA A 128 -17.86 -17.19 4.90
N ARG A 129 -17.25 -17.06 3.72
CA ARG A 129 -15.78 -17.11 3.56
C ARG A 129 -15.07 -15.98 4.30
N PHE A 130 -15.55 -14.75 4.16
CA PHE A 130 -14.95 -13.58 4.79
C PHE A 130 -15.17 -13.55 6.31
N ALA A 131 -16.30 -14.05 6.80
CA ALA A 131 -16.52 -14.25 8.23
C ALA A 131 -15.60 -15.35 8.80
N GLY A 132 -15.34 -16.42 8.03
CA GLY A 132 -14.33 -17.43 8.36
C GLY A 132 -12.92 -16.85 8.42
N LEU A 133 -12.54 -16.08 7.40
CA LEU A 133 -11.25 -15.39 7.33
C LEU A 133 -11.04 -14.44 8.53
N ALA A 134 -12.08 -13.72 8.96
CA ALA A 134 -11.98 -12.85 10.14
C ALA A 134 -11.59 -13.63 11.41
N LYS A 135 -12.10 -14.86 11.57
CA LYS A 135 -11.75 -15.75 12.69
C LYS A 135 -10.33 -16.26 12.57
N GLU A 136 -9.92 -16.67 11.37
CA GLU A 136 -8.54 -17.12 11.11
C GLU A 136 -7.52 -16.02 11.37
N LEU A 137 -7.78 -14.80 10.91
CA LEU A 137 -6.95 -13.63 11.17
C LEU A 137 -6.93 -13.25 12.66
N ALA A 138 -8.06 -13.34 13.35
CA ALA A 138 -8.10 -13.14 14.81
C ALA A 138 -7.19 -14.12 15.55
N ASN A 139 -7.19 -15.39 15.15
CA ASN A 139 -6.30 -16.41 15.71
C ASN A 139 -4.83 -16.11 15.40
N LEU A 140 -4.50 -15.73 14.16
CA LEU A 140 -3.15 -15.40 13.72
C LEU A 140 -2.57 -14.22 14.52
N HIS A 141 -3.38 -13.18 14.73
CA HIS A 141 -3.00 -11.99 15.50
C HIS A 141 -3.20 -12.14 17.01
N LYS A 142 -3.57 -13.34 17.49
CA LYS A 142 -3.85 -13.63 18.91
C LYS A 142 -4.87 -12.66 19.54
N ALA A 143 -5.82 -12.18 18.75
CA ALA A 143 -6.92 -11.37 19.22
C ALA A 143 -7.97 -12.27 19.87
N THR A 144 -8.44 -11.90 21.06
CA THR A 144 -9.59 -12.57 21.67
C THR A 144 -10.84 -12.35 20.82
N PRO A 145 -11.76 -13.34 20.74
CA PRO A 145 -12.96 -13.24 19.91
C PRO A 145 -13.76 -11.94 20.16
N GLU A 146 -13.86 -11.54 21.43
CA GLU A 146 -14.53 -10.32 21.90
C GLU A 146 -13.87 -9.02 21.40
N LYS A 147 -12.55 -9.04 21.17
CA LYS A 147 -11.77 -7.87 20.72
C LYS A 147 -11.45 -7.89 19.23
N THR A 148 -12.01 -8.84 18.48
CA THR A 148 -11.80 -8.94 17.03
C THR A 148 -12.24 -7.65 16.31
N LEU A 149 -13.33 -7.04 16.77
CA LEU A 149 -13.83 -5.77 16.21
C LEU A 149 -12.93 -4.57 16.52
N GLU A 150 -12.07 -4.65 17.52
CA GLU A 150 -11.14 -3.58 17.92
C GLU A 150 -9.74 -3.79 17.33
N SER A 151 -9.43 -5.00 16.87
CA SER A 151 -8.09 -5.36 16.38
C SER A 151 -7.81 -4.74 15.02
N ARG A 152 -6.94 -3.72 15.01
CA ARG A 152 -6.49 -3.03 13.79
C ARG A 152 -5.86 -3.98 12.77
N GLU A 153 -5.01 -4.90 13.21
CA GLU A 153 -4.27 -5.79 12.31
C GLU A 153 -5.19 -6.75 11.56
N VAL A 154 -6.25 -7.25 12.21
CA VAL A 154 -7.26 -8.11 11.57
C VAL A 154 -7.96 -7.36 10.43
N TRP A 155 -8.38 -6.11 10.69
CA TRP A 155 -9.08 -5.31 9.68
C TRP A 155 -8.15 -4.76 8.60
N LYS A 156 -6.86 -4.56 8.90
CA LYS A 156 -5.83 -4.22 7.91
C LYS A 156 -5.66 -5.36 6.91
N ASP A 157 -5.47 -6.58 7.39
CA ASP A 157 -5.29 -7.75 6.52
C ASP A 157 -6.57 -8.08 5.75
N MET A 158 -7.74 -7.87 6.38
CA MET A 158 -9.03 -7.97 5.69
C MET A 158 -9.16 -6.96 4.54
N ALA A 159 -8.79 -5.70 4.77
CA ALA A 159 -8.80 -4.66 3.74
C ALA A 159 -7.82 -4.99 2.60
N HIS A 160 -6.64 -5.50 2.95
CA HIS A 160 -5.63 -5.94 1.99
C HIS A 160 -6.12 -7.12 1.13
N ALA A 161 -6.82 -8.08 1.73
CA ALA A 161 -7.44 -9.18 0.99
C ALA A 161 -8.51 -8.68 -0.01
N ILE A 162 -9.32 -7.69 0.38
CA ILE A 162 -10.33 -7.08 -0.52
C ILE A 162 -9.68 -6.37 -1.71
N PHE A 163 -8.57 -5.63 -1.49
CA PHE A 163 -7.84 -4.98 -2.59
C PHE A 163 -7.27 -5.97 -3.61
N ASN A 164 -7.00 -7.21 -3.20
CA ASN A 164 -6.49 -8.26 -4.07
C ASN A 164 -7.61 -9.11 -4.72
N LEU A 165 -8.89 -8.76 -4.51
CA LEU A 165 -9.98 -9.42 -5.22
C LEU A 165 -9.93 -9.08 -6.71
N LYS A 166 -10.20 -10.10 -7.54
CA LYS A 166 -10.26 -9.92 -9.00
C LYS A 166 -11.24 -8.81 -9.40
N GLU A 167 -12.39 -8.74 -8.73
CA GLU A 167 -13.41 -7.71 -9.01
C GLU A 167 -12.97 -6.30 -8.64
N PHE A 168 -12.05 -6.15 -7.68
CA PHE A 168 -11.48 -4.85 -7.35
C PHE A 168 -10.50 -4.36 -8.43
N ILE A 169 -9.73 -5.29 -9.01
CA ILE A 169 -8.71 -4.98 -10.03
C ILE A 169 -9.37 -4.73 -11.39
N TYR A 170 -10.39 -5.51 -11.73
CA TYR A 170 -11.03 -5.48 -13.04
C TYR A 170 -12.48 -5.01 -12.90
N VAL A 171 -12.74 -3.78 -13.36
CA VAL A 171 -14.10 -3.31 -13.57
C VAL A 171 -14.69 -4.11 -14.73
N ARG A 172 -15.83 -4.76 -14.47
CA ARG A 172 -16.56 -5.56 -15.46
C ARG A 172 -17.26 -4.68 -16.50
#